data_AF-A0A7C9GRU2-F1
#
_entry.id   AF-A0A7C9GRU2-F1
#
_cell.length_a   1.000
_cell.length_b   1.000
_cell.length_c   1.000
_cell.angle_alpha   90.00
_cell.angle_beta   90.00
_cell.angle_gamma   90.00
#
_symmetry.space_group_name_H-M   'P 1'
#
loop_
_entity.id
_entity.type
_entity.pdbx_description
1 polymer ?
#
loop_
_entity_poly.entity_id
_entity_poly.type
_entity_poly.pdbx_seq_one_letter_code
_entity_poly.pdbx_strand_id
1 'polypeptide(L)'
;MNPRRSCTQSCTQTRAKRESEEMMAKLTELAVRNARIPIGSTKTEMLLSDGDGLNLLIRNPNTRKTWLFRYTRLGGAHKLHIGAYPSVSLAVAREAANDLRRLLRQGLDPIDEREREAKALREATAAREAKITVSDLFNPETR
;
A
#
# COMPACT_ATOMS: atom_id res chain seq x y z
N MET A 1 -49.09 -36.64 -13.81
CA MET A 1 -49.63 -35.87 -12.67
C MET A 1 -48.78 -36.09 -11.42
N ASN A 2 -48.21 -35.00 -10.88
CA ASN A 2 -47.66 -34.72 -9.53
C ASN A 2 -46.56 -35.63 -8.90
N PRO A 3 -45.73 -35.13 -7.93
CA PRO A 3 -45.52 -33.74 -7.48
C PRO A 3 -44.04 -33.32 -7.28
N ARG A 4 -43.87 -32.01 -7.07
CA ARG A 4 -42.69 -31.28 -6.59
C ARG A 4 -42.08 -31.88 -5.31
N ARG A 5 -40.75 -31.96 -5.24
CA ARG A 5 -39.87 -31.82 -4.05
C ARG A 5 -38.46 -31.47 -4.59
N SER A 6 -37.64 -30.59 -4.03
CA SER A 6 -37.64 -29.87 -2.77
C SER A 6 -36.40 -28.96 -2.72
N CYS A 7 -36.53 -27.83 -2.04
CA CYS A 7 -35.51 -27.27 -1.14
C CYS A 7 -34.14 -26.91 -1.77
N THR A 8 -33.94 -25.68 -2.27
CA THR A 8 -33.37 -24.54 -1.50
C THR A 8 -32.16 -24.91 -0.62
N GLN A 9 -31.07 -25.36 -1.22
CA GLN A 9 -29.77 -25.45 -0.52
C GLN A 9 -28.76 -24.52 -1.16
N SER A 10 -28.75 -23.25 -0.75
CA SER A 10 -27.52 -22.43 -0.66
C SER A 10 -27.79 -21.01 -0.16
N CYS A 11 -28.50 -20.83 0.96
CA CYS A 11 -28.57 -19.50 1.58
C CYS A 11 -28.67 -19.60 3.11
N THR A 12 -27.58 -19.98 3.78
CA THR A 12 -27.50 -19.98 5.25
C THR A 12 -26.12 -19.63 5.80
N GLN A 13 -25.26 -18.94 5.06
CA GLN A 13 -24.12 -18.30 5.72
C GLN A 13 -24.67 -17.16 6.61
N THR A 14 -24.66 -17.35 7.93
CA THR A 14 -24.99 -16.28 8.88
C THR A 14 -24.04 -15.11 8.68
N ARG A 15 -24.55 -13.87 8.72
CA ARG A 15 -23.79 -12.63 8.52
C ARG A 15 -22.50 -12.60 9.36
N ALA A 16 -22.58 -13.02 10.62
CA ALA A 16 -21.43 -13.11 11.52
C ALA A 16 -20.35 -14.13 11.10
N LYS A 17 -20.73 -15.28 10.48
CA LYS A 17 -19.75 -16.24 9.95
C LYS A 17 -19.05 -15.70 8.70
N ARG A 18 -19.80 -15.03 7.81
CA ARG A 18 -19.24 -14.30 6.66
C ARG A 18 -18.28 -13.20 7.10
N GLU A 19 -18.69 -12.37 8.05
CA GLU A 19 -17.85 -11.29 8.60
C GLU A 19 -16.57 -11.85 9.25
N SER A 20 -16.61 -13.01 9.90
CA SER A 20 -15.42 -13.66 10.49
C SER A 20 -14.47 -14.30 9.45
N GLU A 21 -15.00 -14.89 8.37
CA GLU A 21 -14.19 -15.44 7.27
C GLU A 21 -13.56 -14.32 6.43
N GLU A 22 -14.27 -13.21 6.22
CA GLU A 22 -13.74 -11.98 5.61
C GLU A 22 -12.63 -11.35 6.46
N MET A 23 -12.73 -11.45 7.79
CA MET A 23 -11.75 -10.92 8.74
C MET A 23 -10.47 -11.77 8.79
N MET A 24 -10.53 -13.06 8.47
CA MET A 24 -9.38 -13.97 8.34
C MET A 24 -8.68 -13.88 6.98
N ALA A 25 -9.35 -13.33 5.96
CA ALA A 25 -8.77 -13.10 4.63
C ALA A 25 -7.92 -11.82 4.55
N LYS A 26 -8.08 -10.89 5.50
CA LYS A 26 -7.29 -9.66 5.61
C LYS A 26 -6.00 -9.89 6.39
N LEU A 27 -4.94 -9.16 6.04
CA LEU A 27 -3.70 -9.23 6.80
C LEU A 27 -3.91 -8.68 8.21
N THR A 28 -3.30 -9.37 9.18
CA THR A 28 -3.19 -8.89 10.56
C THR A 28 -1.78 -8.37 10.78
N GLU A 29 -1.62 -7.45 11.73
CA GLU A 29 -0.30 -6.88 12.06
C GLU A 29 0.72 -7.96 12.47
N LEU A 30 0.25 -9.00 13.17
CA LEU A 30 1.08 -10.15 13.54
C LEU A 30 1.49 -10.98 12.31
N ALA A 31 0.57 -11.21 11.37
CA ALA A 31 0.89 -11.89 10.12
C ALA A 31 1.91 -11.09 9.30
N VAL A 32 1.75 -9.78 9.20
CA VAL A 32 2.70 -8.87 8.51
C VAL A 32 4.07 -8.91 9.16
N ARG A 33 4.14 -8.85 10.50
CA ARG A 33 5.40 -8.92 11.26
C ARG A 33 6.13 -10.25 11.02
N ASN A 34 5.41 -11.36 11.05
CA ASN A 34 5.99 -12.69 10.91
C ASN A 34 6.22 -13.11 9.44
N ALA A 35 5.62 -12.39 8.49
CA ALA A 35 5.73 -12.71 7.08
C ALA A 35 7.19 -12.63 6.62
N ARG A 36 7.66 -13.71 5.99
CA ARG A 36 8.99 -13.80 5.38
C ARG A 36 8.95 -14.87 4.29
N ILE A 37 9.86 -14.78 3.32
CA ILE A 37 10.04 -15.86 2.37
C ILE A 37 10.80 -16.99 3.09
N PRO A 38 10.34 -18.26 3.01
CA PRO A 38 11.03 -19.38 3.64
C PRO A 38 12.48 -19.51 3.17
N ILE A 39 13.38 -19.81 4.12
CA ILE A 39 14.78 -20.09 3.85
C ILE A 39 14.86 -21.34 2.97
N GLY A 40 15.58 -21.27 1.86
CA GLY A 40 15.63 -22.34 0.85
C GLY A 40 14.59 -22.23 -0.27
N SER A 41 13.72 -21.21 -0.25
CA SER A 41 12.89 -20.91 -1.41
C SER A 41 13.72 -20.28 -2.53
N THR A 42 13.51 -20.70 -3.77
CA THR A 42 14.07 -20.07 -4.98
C THR A 42 13.44 -18.72 -5.30
N LYS A 43 12.36 -18.35 -4.60
CA LYS A 43 11.60 -17.13 -4.88
C LYS A 43 12.31 -15.91 -4.31
N THR A 44 12.51 -14.90 -5.15
CA THR A 44 13.10 -13.61 -4.76
C THR A 44 12.07 -12.68 -4.09
N GLU A 45 10.80 -12.80 -4.47
CA GLU A 45 9.73 -11.89 -4.05
C GLU A 45 8.42 -12.61 -3.73
N MET A 46 7.73 -12.21 -2.66
CA MET A 46 6.42 -12.74 -2.29
C MET A 46 5.45 -11.58 -2.07
N LEU A 47 4.24 -11.71 -2.61
CA LEU A 47 3.16 -10.78 -2.37
C LEU A 47 2.12 -11.43 -1.45
N LEU A 48 1.74 -10.72 -0.40
CA LEU A 48 0.60 -11.06 0.45
C LEU A 48 -0.49 -10.02 0.23
N SER A 49 -1.70 -10.44 -0.09
CA SER A 49 -2.83 -9.53 -0.34
C SER A 49 -3.57 -9.24 0.96
N ASP A 50 -3.83 -7.96 1.23
CA ASP A 50 -4.76 -7.51 2.30
C ASP A 50 -6.21 -7.38 1.77
N GLY A 51 -6.37 -7.35 0.45
CA GLY A 51 -7.62 -7.01 -0.22
C GLY A 51 -7.61 -5.59 -0.76
N ASP A 52 -8.66 -5.22 -1.50
CA ASP A 52 -8.85 -3.85 -2.01
C ASP A 52 -7.69 -3.28 -2.86
N GLY A 53 -6.85 -4.14 -3.43
CA GLY A 53 -5.65 -3.76 -4.17
C GLY A 53 -4.41 -3.50 -3.30
N LEU A 54 -4.53 -3.52 -1.96
CA LEU A 54 -3.41 -3.43 -1.04
C LEU A 54 -2.70 -4.78 -0.90
N ASN A 55 -1.38 -4.76 -1.06
CA ASN A 55 -0.50 -5.92 -0.97
C ASN A 55 0.74 -5.57 -0.15
N LEU A 56 1.29 -6.55 0.55
CA LEU A 56 2.61 -6.50 1.15
C LEU A 56 3.59 -7.24 0.24
N LEU A 57 4.56 -6.52 -0.30
CA LEU A 57 5.68 -7.07 -1.06
C LEU A 57 6.83 -7.38 -0.11
N ILE A 58 7.29 -8.63 -0.13
CA ILE A 58 8.39 -9.14 0.68
C ILE A 58 9.52 -9.55 -0.26
N ARG A 59 10.73 -9.02 -0.05
CA ARG A 59 11.91 -9.32 -0.88
C ARG A 59 13.05 -9.96 -0.08
N ASN A 60 13.69 -10.96 -0.67
CA ASN A 60 14.90 -11.61 -0.15
C ASN A 60 16.18 -10.87 -0.59
N PRO A 61 17.32 -11.04 0.12
CA PRO A 61 17.55 -11.88 1.31
C PRO A 61 17.20 -11.22 2.66
N ASN A 62 17.03 -9.90 2.70
CA ASN A 62 16.87 -9.14 3.95
C ASN A 62 15.42 -9.03 4.45
N THR A 63 14.50 -9.82 3.90
CA THR A 63 13.05 -9.75 4.20
C THR A 63 12.54 -8.30 4.20
N ARG A 64 12.89 -7.54 3.16
CA ARG A 64 12.43 -6.15 3.03
C ARG A 64 10.95 -6.16 2.71
N LYS A 65 10.18 -5.41 3.49
CA LYS A 65 8.72 -5.35 3.41
C LYS A 65 8.28 -3.99 2.90
N THR A 66 7.48 -3.97 1.85
CA THR A 66 6.99 -2.73 1.24
C THR A 66 5.52 -2.88 0.90
N TRP A 67 4.74 -1.88 1.28
CA TRP A 67 3.33 -1.80 0.91
C TRP A 67 3.20 -1.42 -0.56
N LEU A 68 2.41 -2.19 -1.29
CA LEU A 68 2.18 -2.07 -2.72
C LEU A 68 0.68 -1.99 -2.98
N PHE A 69 0.25 -0.92 -3.62
CA PHE A 69 -1.10 -0.75 -4.11
C PHE A 69 -1.16 -1.10 -5.60
N ARG A 70 -2.00 -2.06 -5.97
CA ARG A 70 -2.21 -2.50 -7.35
C ARG A 70 -3.58 -2.04 -7.81
N TYR A 71 -3.64 -1.36 -8.95
CA TYR A 71 -4.89 -0.87 -9.52
C TYR A 71 -4.88 -1.01 -11.05
N THR A 72 -6.07 -0.98 -11.64
CA THR A 72 -6.25 -0.98 -13.09
C THR A 72 -6.92 0.32 -13.50
N ARG A 73 -6.37 1.01 -14.50
CA ARG A 73 -6.90 2.26 -15.04
C ARG A 73 -6.75 2.22 -16.56
N LEU A 74 -7.79 2.61 -17.30
CA LEU A 74 -7.79 2.65 -18.77
C LEU A 74 -7.31 1.33 -19.43
N GLY A 75 -7.59 0.18 -18.81
CA GLY A 75 -7.12 -1.14 -19.27
C GLY A 75 -5.68 -1.49 -18.93
N GLY A 76 -4.89 -0.55 -18.38
CA GLY A 76 -3.53 -0.77 -17.89
C GLY A 76 -3.48 -1.19 -16.43
N ALA A 77 -2.63 -2.17 -16.11
CA ALA A 77 -2.35 -2.57 -14.73
C ALA A 77 -1.18 -1.77 -14.16
N HIS A 78 -1.44 -1.02 -13.10
CA HIS A 78 -0.47 -0.13 -12.45
C HIS A 78 -0.18 -0.59 -11.03
N LYS A 79 0.99 -0.19 -10.53
CA LYS A 79 1.48 -0.52 -9.19
C LYS A 79 2.10 0.72 -8.55
N LEU A 80 1.74 1.01 -7.30
CA LEU A 80 2.25 2.13 -6.54
C LEU A 80 2.80 1.66 -5.20
N HIS A 81 4.02 2.05 -4.86
CA HIS A 81 4.64 1.69 -3.57
C HIS A 81 4.21 2.68 -2.49
N ILE A 82 3.41 2.29 -1.50
CA ILE A 82 2.95 3.22 -0.45
C ILE A 82 4.11 3.60 0.47
N GLY A 83 4.88 2.61 0.94
CA GLY A 83 6.01 2.85 1.83
C GLY A 83 6.59 1.54 2.39
N ALA A 84 7.72 1.63 3.08
CA ALA A 84 8.36 0.48 3.72
C ALA A 84 7.73 0.20 5.09
N TYR A 85 7.60 -1.07 5.44
CA TYR A 85 7.31 -1.50 6.80
C TYR A 85 8.63 -1.64 7.58
N PRO A 86 8.73 -1.19 8.84
CA PRO A 86 7.66 -0.75 9.74
C PRO A 86 7.36 0.76 9.73
N SER A 87 8.07 1.56 8.92
CA SER A 87 7.87 3.02 8.85
C SER A 87 6.43 3.40 8.53
N VAL A 88 5.76 2.60 7.70
CA VAL A 88 4.32 2.66 7.46
C VAL A 88 3.67 1.42 8.07
N SER A 89 2.80 1.62 9.06
CA SER A 89 2.03 0.54 9.70
C SER A 89 0.91 0.04 8.78
N LEU A 90 0.33 -1.13 9.09
CA LEU A 90 -0.79 -1.68 8.32
C LEU A 90 -2.00 -0.72 8.29
N ALA A 91 -2.31 -0.06 9.41
CA ALA A 91 -3.42 0.88 9.49
C ALA A 91 -3.23 2.07 8.53
N VAL A 92 -2.04 2.69 8.57
CA VAL A 92 -1.69 3.80 7.69
C VAL A 92 -1.68 3.35 6.22
N ALA A 93 -1.20 2.13 5.94
CA ALA A 93 -1.23 1.59 4.58
C ALA A 93 -2.66 1.40 4.06
N ARG A 94 -3.61 0.99 4.91
CA ARG A 94 -5.04 0.89 4.55
C ARG A 94 -5.67 2.24 4.30
N GLU A 95 -5.38 3.23 5.14
CA GLU A 95 -5.84 4.62 4.94
C GLU A 95 -5.31 5.18 3.61
N ALA A 96 -4.01 5.06 3.36
CA ALA A 96 -3.41 5.47 2.09
C ALA A 96 -4.05 4.75 0.90
N ALA A 97 -4.29 3.43 0.98
CA ALA A 97 -5.00 2.70 -0.08
C ALA A 97 -6.43 3.24 -0.30
N ASN A 98 -7.14 3.64 0.75
CA ASN A 98 -8.47 4.25 0.63
C ASN A 98 -8.42 5.60 -0.09
N ASP A 99 -7.42 6.41 0.19
CA ASP A 99 -7.20 7.70 -0.49
C ASP A 99 -6.84 7.52 -1.95
N LEU A 100 -5.95 6.58 -2.27
CA LEU A 100 -5.62 6.24 -3.66
C LEU A 100 -6.86 5.76 -4.43
N ARG A 101 -7.72 4.95 -3.80
CA ARG A 101 -9.01 4.55 -4.39
C ARG A 101 -9.95 5.73 -4.59
N ARG A 102 -9.96 6.70 -3.68
CA ARG A 102 -10.76 7.93 -3.81
C ARG A 102 -10.30 8.77 -4.99
N LEU A 103 -8.99 8.93 -5.17
CA LEU A 103 -8.41 9.61 -6.35
C LEU A 103 -8.79 8.91 -7.66
N LEU A 104 -8.69 7.58 -7.70
CA LEU A 104 -9.10 6.79 -8.87
C LEU A 104 -10.58 6.97 -9.21
N ARG A 105 -11.47 7.02 -8.20
CA ARG A 105 -12.90 7.30 -8.42
C ARG A 105 -13.15 8.71 -8.97
N GLN A 106 -12.31 9.66 -8.64
CA GLN A 106 -12.34 11.03 -9.19
C GLN A 106 -11.72 11.10 -10.60
N GLY A 107 -11.17 10.00 -11.12
CA GLY A 107 -10.51 9.95 -12.43
C GLY A 107 -9.07 10.47 -12.44
N LEU A 108 -8.52 10.83 -11.27
CA LEU A 108 -7.15 11.30 -11.11
C LEU A 108 -6.16 10.13 -11.07
N ASP A 109 -4.95 10.32 -11.62
CA ASP A 109 -3.87 9.33 -11.47
C ASP A 109 -3.16 9.51 -10.13
N PRO A 110 -3.08 8.48 -9.28
CA PRO A 110 -2.32 8.57 -8.05
C PRO A 110 -0.80 8.67 -8.26
N ILE A 111 -0.27 8.23 -9.41
CA ILE A 111 1.16 8.41 -9.73
C ILE A 111 1.46 9.90 -9.94
N ASP A 112 0.65 10.57 -10.76
CA ASP A 112 0.82 12.00 -11.07
C ASP A 112 0.72 12.85 -9.80
N GLU A 113 -0.23 12.53 -8.92
CA GLU A 113 -0.42 13.29 -7.68
C GLU A 113 0.79 13.16 -6.74
N ARG A 114 1.34 11.95 -6.62
CA ARG A 114 2.57 11.75 -5.84
C ARG A 114 3.77 12.48 -6.45
N GLU A 115 3.89 12.49 -7.77
CA GLU A 115 4.98 13.22 -8.43
C GLU A 115 4.87 14.73 -8.20
N ARG A 116 3.65 15.27 -8.20
CA ARG A 116 3.38 16.68 -7.87
C ARG A 116 3.80 17.01 -6.43
N GLU A 117 3.38 16.20 -5.46
CA GLU A 117 3.78 16.37 -4.05
C GLU A 117 5.31 16.30 -3.89
N ALA A 118 5.95 15.33 -4.53
CA ALA A 118 7.40 15.16 -4.47
C ALA A 118 8.14 16.35 -5.10
N LYS A 119 7.63 16.91 -6.20
CA LYS A 119 8.19 18.10 -6.84
C LYS A 119 8.04 19.32 -5.94
N ALA A 120 6.85 19.55 -5.36
CA ALA A 120 6.61 20.68 -4.47
C ALA A 120 7.54 20.65 -3.23
N LEU A 121 7.78 19.46 -2.67
CA LEU A 121 8.70 19.30 -1.54
C LEU A 121 10.15 19.65 -1.94
N ARG A 122 10.62 19.18 -3.10
CA ARG A 122 11.98 19.48 -3.60
C ARG A 122 12.18 20.97 -3.85
N GLU A 123 11.18 21.65 -4.42
CA GLU A 123 11.22 23.09 -4.64
C GLU A 123 11.26 23.85 -3.31
N ALA A 124 10.48 23.42 -2.31
CA ALA A 124 10.49 24.02 -0.98
C ALA A 124 11.81 23.83 -0.22
N THR A 125 12.46 22.66 -0.35
CA THR A 125 13.79 22.42 0.26
C THR A 125 14.86 23.25 -0.44
N ALA A 126 14.87 23.28 -1.78
CA ALA A 126 15.82 24.09 -2.55
C ALA A 126 15.70 25.59 -2.23
N ALA A 127 14.48 26.11 -2.09
CA ALA A 127 14.24 27.51 -1.73
C ALA A 127 14.69 27.85 -0.29
N ARG A 128 14.69 26.88 0.63
CA ARG A 128 15.23 27.05 1.99
C ARG A 128 16.77 27.04 1.98
N GLU A 129 17.38 26.11 1.26
CA GLU A 129 18.85 25.98 1.17
C GLU A 129 19.50 27.19 0.48
N ALA A 130 18.89 27.72 -0.59
CA ALA A 130 19.43 28.88 -1.32
C ALA A 130 19.47 30.19 -0.49
N LYS A 131 18.70 30.29 0.59
CA LYS A 131 18.71 31.49 1.47
C LYS A 131 19.86 31.49 2.48
N ILE A 132 20.47 30.34 2.73
CA ILE A 132 21.52 30.20 3.76
C ILE A 132 22.92 30.51 3.17
N THR A 133 23.11 30.41 1.84
CA THR A 133 24.46 30.30 1.28
C THR A 133 25.14 31.61 0.85
N VAL A 134 24.45 32.73 0.68
CA VAL A 134 25.12 33.99 0.22
C VAL A 134 25.75 34.76 1.39
N SER A 135 25.14 34.75 2.57
CA SER A 135 25.63 35.46 3.76
C SER A 135 26.66 34.66 4.57
N ASP A 136 26.58 33.33 4.57
CA ASP A 136 27.52 32.48 5.33
C ASP A 136 28.89 32.30 4.63
N LEU A 137 28.96 32.53 3.31
CA LEU A 137 30.23 32.50 2.54
C LEU A 137 31.04 33.79 2.65
N PHE A 138 30.46 34.86 3.20
CA PHE A 138 31.08 36.19 3.29
C PHE A 138 31.20 36.69 4.73
N ASN A 139 31.35 35.78 5.70
CA ASN A 139 31.59 36.17 7.09
C ASN A 139 33.10 36.24 7.38
N PRO A 140 33.71 37.45 7.48
CA PRO A 140 35.14 37.62 7.69
C PRO A 140 35.60 37.36 9.14
N GLU A 141 34.70 37.01 10.07
CA GLU A 141 35.02 36.91 11.50
C GLU A 141 35.56 35.55 11.99
N THR A 142 35.80 34.58 11.10
CA THR A 142 36.68 33.46 11.42
C THR A 142 38.14 33.83 11.14
N ARG A 143 38.75 34.61 12.04
CA ARG A 143 40.21 34.73 12.19
C ARG A 143 40.60 34.86 13.65
#